data_AF-A0AAJ1STW1-F1
#
_entry.id   AF-A0AAJ1STW1-F1
#
_cell.length_a   1.000
_cell.length_b   1.000
_cell.length_c   1.000
_cell.angle_alpha   90.00
_cell.angle_beta   90.00
_cell.angle_gamma   90.00
#
_symmetry.space_group_name_H-M   'P 1'
#
loop_
_entity.id
_entity.type
_entity.pdbx_description
1 polymer ?
#
loop_
_entity_poly.entity_id
_entity_poly.type
_entity_poly.pdbx_seq_one_letter_code
_entity_poly.pdbx_strand_id
1 'polypeptide(L)' 'MSRYRASVNIPAGPNESPTPEEQDALAPFDLTTANPEDLAIWIAAAELRLVTDRRLGKVTPKWVEQLARAKG' A
#
# COMPACT_ATOMS: atom_id res chain seq x y z
N MET A 1 14.20 5.91 -25.97
CA MET A 1 13.43 6.62 -24.91
C MET A 1 12.00 6.08 -24.88
N SER A 2 11.77 4.94 -24.21
CA SER A 2 10.42 4.40 -24.00
C SER A 2 9.93 4.83 -22.62
N ARG A 3 8.88 5.65 -22.58
CA ARG A 3 8.16 5.98 -21.36
C ARG A 3 7.16 4.85 -21.10
N TYR A 4 7.42 4.03 -20.09
CA TYR A 4 6.43 3.10 -19.55
C TYR A 4 5.23 3.92 -19.07
N ARG A 5 4.12 3.83 -19.79
CA ARG A 5 2.83 4.38 -19.35
C ARG A 5 2.11 3.22 -18.66
N ALA A 6 2.33 3.09 -17.35
CA ALA A 6 1.49 2.23 -16.53
C ALA A 6 0.06 2.80 -16.62
N SER A 7 -0.84 2.07 -17.25
CA SER A 7 -2.26 2.39 -17.28
C SER A 7 -2.81 2.17 -15.88
N VAL A 8 -2.75 3.21 -15.04
CA VAL A 8 -3.48 3.22 -13.77
C VAL A 8 -4.95 3.35 -14.15
N ASN A 9 -5.68 2.24 -14.05
CA ASN A 9 -7.13 2.23 -14.15
C ASN A 9 -7.68 2.88 -12.87
N ILE A 10 -7.78 4.21 -12.85
CA ILE A 10 -8.41 4.95 -11.75
C ILE A 10 -9.92 4.93 -12.00
N PRO A 11 -10.74 4.15 -11.25
CA PRO A 11 -12.18 4.26 -11.36
C PRO A 11 -12.63 5.68 -10.98
N ALA A 12 -13.49 6.24 -11.81
CA ALA A 12 -13.89 7.65 -11.77
C ALA A 12 -14.89 7.96 -10.63
N GLY A 13 -14.56 8.98 -9.84
CA GLY A 13 -15.45 9.73 -8.95
C GLY A 13 -14.66 10.85 -8.24
N PRO A 14 -15.13 12.12 -8.17
CA PRO A 14 -14.28 13.24 -7.76
C PRO A 14 -14.18 13.48 -6.25
N ASN A 15 -14.66 12.61 -5.36
CA ASN A 15 -14.63 12.91 -3.90
C ASN A 15 -14.76 11.74 -2.93
N GLU A 16 -14.58 10.49 -3.35
CA GLU A 16 -14.73 9.35 -2.43
C GLU A 16 -13.36 8.72 -2.17
N SER A 17 -12.93 8.77 -0.90
CA SER A 17 -11.78 7.96 -0.47
C SER A 17 -12.17 6.50 -0.69
N PRO A 18 -11.30 5.69 -1.32
CA PRO A 18 -11.59 4.28 -1.58
C PRO A 18 -12.00 3.60 -0.27
N THR A 19 -13.04 2.77 -0.34
CA THR A 19 -13.51 2.02 0.82
C THR A 19 -12.38 1.11 1.34
N PRO A 20 -12.38 0.72 2.63
CA PRO A 20 -11.33 -0.17 3.17
C PRO A 20 -11.17 -1.46 2.37
N GLU A 21 -12.26 -2.00 1.82
CA GLU A 21 -12.26 -3.21 0.98
C GLU A 21 -11.58 -2.97 -0.38
N GLU A 22 -11.80 -1.81 -1.00
CA GLU A 22 -11.12 -1.43 -2.24
C GLU A 22 -9.64 -1.14 -2.01
N GLN A 23 -9.29 -0.52 -0.87
CA GLN A 23 -7.89 -0.32 -0.49
C GLN A 23 -7.17 -1.66 -0.27
N ASP A 24 -7.88 -2.66 0.25
CA ASP A 24 -7.37 -4.02 0.40
C ASP A 24 -7.12 -4.71 -0.95
N ALA A 25 -8.00 -4.48 -1.93
CA ALA A 25 -7.87 -5.02 -3.28
C ALA A 25 -6.76 -4.35 -4.12
N LEU A 26 -6.30 -3.17 -3.70
CA LEU A 26 -5.35 -2.33 -4.44
C LEU A 26 -3.90 -2.44 -3.95
N ALA A 27 -3.45 -3.60 -3.44
CA ALA A 27 -2.06 -3.80 -3.02
C ALA A 27 -1.10 -3.24 -4.11
N PRO A 28 -0.47 -2.07 -3.89
CA PRO A 28 -0.06 -1.24 -5.02
C PRO A 28 1.31 -1.61 -5.60
N PHE A 29 1.90 -2.69 -5.10
CA PHE A 29 3.26 -3.11 -5.44
C PHE A 29 3.34 -4.62 -5.55
N ASP A 30 4.01 -5.06 -6.60
CA ASP A 30 4.41 -6.45 -6.74
C ASP A 30 5.64 -6.70 -5.88
N LEU A 31 5.40 -7.16 -4.64
CA LEU A 31 6.45 -7.49 -3.68
C LEU A 31 7.39 -8.60 -4.18
N THR A 32 7.02 -9.34 -5.22
CA THR A 32 7.82 -10.47 -5.72
C THR A 32 9.03 -10.04 -6.56
N THR A 33 9.03 -8.80 -7.05
CA THR A 33 10.11 -8.24 -7.88
C THR A 33 10.94 -7.18 -7.17
N ALA A 34 10.61 -6.88 -5.91
CA ALA A 34 11.27 -5.85 -5.12
C ALA A 34 12.68 -6.28 -4.72
N ASN A 35 13.65 -5.36 -4.85
CA ASN A 35 14.96 -5.58 -4.29
C ASN A 35 14.86 -5.66 -2.75
N PRO A 36 15.75 -6.41 -2.07
CA PRO A 36 15.69 -6.57 -0.61
C PRO A 36 15.75 -5.24 0.17
N GLU A 37 16.46 -4.25 -0.36
CA GLU A 37 16.55 -2.90 0.19
C GLU A 37 15.22 -2.13 0.09
N ASP A 38 14.51 -2.25 -1.03
CA ASP A 38 13.18 -1.66 -1.23
C ASP A 38 12.16 -2.32 -0.30
N LEU A 39 12.27 -3.64 -0.11
CA LEU A 39 11.42 -4.39 0.80
C LEU A 39 11.55 -3.89 2.25
N ALA A 40 12.78 -3.64 2.71
CA ALA A 40 13.02 -3.09 4.04
C ALA A 40 12.40 -1.69 4.21
N ILE A 41 12.51 -0.84 3.19
CA ILE A 41 11.90 0.50 3.18
C ILE A 41 10.37 0.38 3.22
N TRP A 42 9.78 -0.55 2.48
CA TRP A 42 8.33 -0.75 2.43
C TRP A 42 7.77 -1.32 3.73
N ILE A 43 8.49 -2.25 4.38
CA ILE A 43 8.13 -2.75 5.71
C ILE A 43 8.15 -1.59 6.72
N ALA A 44 9.20 -0.76 6.71
CA ALA A 44 9.28 0.41 7.59
C ALA A 44 8.15 1.41 7.33
N ALA A 45 7.80 1.65 6.06
CA ALA A 45 6.66 2.50 5.69
C ALA A 45 5.32 1.93 6.18
N ALA A 46 5.14 0.61 6.09
CA ALA A 46 3.95 -0.08 6.59
C ALA A 46 3.82 0.01 8.12
N GLU A 47 4.93 -0.17 8.85
CA GLU A 47 4.97 0.02 10.30
C GLU A 47 4.58 1.45 10.70
N LEU A 48 5.10 2.47 10.00
CA LEU A 48 4.73 3.87 10.22
C LEU A 48 3.25 4.14 9.95
N ARG A 49 2.71 3.55 8.88
CA ARG A 49 1.29 3.69 8.54
C ARG A 49 0.39 3.09 9.60
N LEU A 50 0.71 1.90 10.13
CA LEU A 50 -0.05 1.27 11.22
C LEU A 50 -0.17 2.19 12.44
N VAL A 51 0.96 2.77 12.87
CA VAL A 51 0.97 3.69 14.03
C VAL A 51 0.15 4.94 13.74
N THR A 52 0.24 5.46 12.51
CA THR A 52 -0.46 6.68 12.08
C THR A 52 -1.97 6.46 12.02
N ASP A 53 -2.42 5.40 11.35
CA ASP A 53 -3.84 5.06 11.22
C ASP A 53 -4.47 4.85 12.61
N ARG A 54 -3.78 4.13 13.51
CA ARG A 54 -4.22 3.96 14.90
C ARG A 54 -4.39 5.29 15.62
N ARG A 55 -3.44 6.23 15.46
CA ARG A 55 -3.51 7.57 16.09
C ARG A 55 -4.64 8.41 15.51
N LEU A 56 -4.95 8.24 14.24
CA LEU A 56 -6.02 8.95 13.54
C LEU A 56 -7.40 8.27 13.69
N GLY A 57 -7.48 7.12 14.35
CA GLY A 57 -8.72 6.33 14.44
C GLY A 57 -9.18 5.75 13.10
N LYS A 58 -8.26 5.58 12.15
CA LYS A 58 -8.52 5.00 10.83
C LYS A 58 -8.31 3.49 10.86
N VAL A 59 -9.04 2.80 9.99
CA VAL A 59 -8.84 1.37 9.73
C VAL A 59 -7.64 1.22 8.81
N THR A 60 -6.65 0.43 9.23
CA THR A 60 -5.52 0.07 8.38
C THR A 60 -5.92 -1.06 7.43
N PRO A 61 -5.56 -0.98 6.13
CA PRO A 61 -5.74 -2.09 5.19
C PRO A 61 -4.99 -3.35 5.63
N LYS A 62 -5.58 -4.54 5.41
CA LYS A 62 -5.02 -5.84 5.79
C LYS A 62 -3.68 -6.13 5.13
N TRP A 63 -3.46 -5.73 3.87
CA TRP A 63 -2.16 -5.95 3.22
C TRP A 63 -1.05 -5.12 3.90
N VAL A 64 -1.37 -3.94 4.46
CA VAL A 64 -0.40 -3.13 5.22
C VAL A 64 -0.03 -3.86 6.50
N GLU A 65 -1.02 -4.41 7.21
CA GLU A 65 -0.78 -5.23 8.40
C GLU A 65 0.09 -6.46 8.08
N GLN A 66 -0.19 -7.14 6.97
CA GLN A 66 0.59 -8.29 6.52
C GLN A 66 2.03 -7.88 6.17
N LEU A 67 2.20 -6.76 5.46
CA LEU A 67 3.52 -6.25 5.06
C LEU A 67 4.37 -5.85 6.28
N ALA A 68 3.79 -5.15 7.26
CA ALA A 68 4.50 -4.80 8.48
C ALA A 68 4.89 -6.01 9.32
N ARG A 69 4.13 -7.11 9.24
CA ARG A 69 4.42 -8.39 9.90
C ARG A 69 5.38 -9.28 9.12
N ALA A 70 5.69 -8.97 7.87
CA ALA A 70 6.58 -9.74 7.01
C ALA A 70 8.06 -9.70 7.43
N LYS A 71 8.35 -9.16 8.61
CA LYS A 71 9.68 -9.12 9.22
C LYS A 71 10.16 -10.54 9.51
N GLY A 72 11.11 -11.01 8.71
CA GLY A 72 12.01 -12.12 9.00
C GLY A 72 13.35 -11.58 9.46
#